data_AF-A0ABD1GKH2-F1
#
_entry.id   AF-A0ABD1GKH2-F1
#
_cell.length_a   1.000
_cell.length_b   1.000
_cell.length_c   1.000
_cell.angle_alpha   90.00
_cell.angle_beta   90.00
_cell.angle_gamma   90.00
#
_symmetry.space_group_name_H-M   'P 1'
#
loop_
_entity.id
_entity.type
_entity.pdbx_description
1 polymer ?
#
loop_
_entity_poly.entity_id
_entity_poly.type
_entity_poly.pdbx_seq_one_letter_code
_entity_poly.pdbx_strand_id
1 'polypeptide(L)'
;MFRRVHEEIMEACCKCRVVGLSAEDMRDLYKVDDSYQNTYIVTHDKNEQSYSCECKLFGRQGFLCSHIFFVLKNTDIKVIPSKYTESRWMKTSLVRAVHGYVPDSLQHISVVDEKQILSNELTTMFYGCLGRYQCNTDRLLDFATGMKDLCNSLKSGTTPTSALDKRRMVEDFYGMARPELVEVHPPEVVKTKGSCSSKGSRIISQREKAIREFNKPLRKCVTCQELGHHDSRKCARVKAKEKKNAKGKEKC
;
A
#
# COMPACT_ATOMS: atom_id res chain seq x y z
N MET A 1 -1.74 5.67 1.10
CA MET A 1 -2.11 7.08 1.30
C MET A 1 -3.25 7.22 2.31
N PHE A 2 -4.38 6.53 2.13
CA PHE A 2 -5.51 6.52 3.08
C PHE A 2 -5.11 6.25 4.54
N ARG A 3 -4.25 5.27 4.81
CA ARG A 3 -3.72 4.99 6.17
C ARG A 3 -3.07 6.23 6.81
N ARG A 4 -2.28 7.01 6.05
CA ARG A 4 -1.61 8.20 6.57
C ARG A 4 -2.61 9.30 6.91
N VAL A 5 -3.63 9.49 6.07
CA VAL A 5 -4.73 10.43 6.37
C VAL A 5 -5.46 10.01 7.64
N HIS A 6 -5.74 8.72 7.81
CA HIS A 6 -6.34 8.20 9.04
C HIS A 6 -5.45 8.44 10.26
N GLU A 7 -4.14 8.20 10.17
CA GLU A 7 -3.17 8.51 11.24
C GLU A 7 -3.20 10.00 11.61
N GLU A 8 -3.23 10.92 10.64
CA GLU A 8 -3.34 12.36 10.89
C GLU A 8 -4.66 12.75 11.57
N ILE A 9 -5.79 12.13 11.18
CA ILE A 9 -7.10 12.34 11.83
C ILE A 9 -7.08 11.86 13.29
N MET A 10 -6.44 10.71 13.54
CA MET A 10 -6.29 10.15 14.88
C MET A 10 -5.41 11.03 15.76
N GLU A 11 -4.30 11.50 15.22
CA GLU A 11 -3.41 12.44 15.89
C GLU A 11 -4.15 13.74 16.25
N ALA A 12 -4.92 14.29 15.31
CA ALA A 12 -5.76 15.47 15.52
C ALA A 12 -6.75 15.26 16.68
N CYS A 13 -7.40 14.09 16.73
CA CYS A 13 -8.44 13.82 17.71
C CYS A 13 -7.91 13.63 19.12
N CYS A 14 -6.72 13.05 19.28
CA CYS A 14 -6.25 12.56 20.57
C CYS A 14 -5.09 13.36 21.15
N LYS A 15 -4.36 14.13 20.32
CA LYS A 15 -3.05 14.67 20.71
C LYS A 15 -2.81 16.12 20.31
N CYS A 16 -3.66 16.72 19.47
CA CYS A 16 -3.58 18.14 19.19
C CYS A 16 -4.38 18.98 20.20
N ARG A 17 -3.91 20.19 20.48
CA ARG A 17 -4.59 21.16 21.37
C ARG A 17 -4.48 22.58 20.84
N VAL A 18 -5.55 23.38 20.97
CA VAL A 18 -5.49 24.81 20.69
C VAL A 18 -4.83 25.51 21.87
N VAL A 19 -3.79 26.29 21.60
CA VAL A 19 -3.08 27.11 22.60
C VAL A 19 -3.44 28.58 22.48
N GLY A 20 -3.91 29.01 21.30
CA GLY A 20 -4.33 30.39 21.10
C GLY A 20 -5.12 30.58 19.83
N LEU A 21 -5.95 31.62 19.84
CA LEU A 21 -6.71 32.11 18.71
C LEU A 21 -6.43 33.60 18.56
N SER A 22 -6.07 34.01 17.36
CA SER A 22 -6.00 35.42 16.97
C SER A 22 -6.86 35.61 15.73
N ALA A 23 -7.75 36.58 15.77
CA ALA A 23 -8.56 36.95 14.63
C ALA A 23 -8.01 38.24 14.03
N GLU A 24 -7.63 38.18 12.76
CA GLU A 24 -7.41 39.34 11.89
C GLU A 24 -8.64 39.46 10.97
N ASP A 25 -8.90 40.64 10.42
CA ASP A 25 -10.14 40.95 9.68
C ASP A 25 -10.55 39.83 8.70
N MET A 26 -9.61 39.40 7.84
CA MET A 26 -9.84 38.39 6.80
C MET A 26 -9.30 36.98 7.15
N ARG A 27 -8.62 36.81 8.29
CA ARG A 27 -7.93 35.55 8.63
C ARG A 27 -8.06 35.20 10.10
N ASP A 28 -8.35 33.94 10.39
CA ASP A 28 -8.22 33.42 11.76
C ASP A 28 -6.93 32.61 11.87
N LEU A 29 -6.13 32.91 12.89
CA LEU A 29 -4.87 32.25 13.21
C LEU A 29 -5.07 31.38 14.46
N TYR A 30 -4.98 30.07 14.27
CA TYR A 30 -5.05 29.07 15.34
C TYR A 30 -3.65 28.57 15.66
N LYS A 31 -3.22 28.75 16.90
CA LYS A 31 -1.99 28.11 17.43
C LYS A 31 -2.33 26.73 17.95
N VAL A 32 -1.73 25.71 17.36
CA VAL A 32 -2.00 24.29 17.67
C VAL A 32 -0.72 23.60 18.11
N ASP A 33 -0.74 22.98 19.29
CA ASP A 33 0.31 22.07 19.75
C ASP A 33 0.06 20.66 19.22
N ASP A 34 1.13 19.95 18.84
CA ASP A 34 1.13 18.52 18.53
C ASP A 34 1.55 17.64 19.73
N SER A 35 1.59 16.32 19.51
CA SER A 35 2.03 15.36 20.54
C SER A 35 3.49 15.50 20.98
N TYR A 36 4.29 16.18 20.18
CA TYR A 36 5.71 16.40 20.40
C TYR A 36 5.99 17.79 21.00
N GLN A 37 4.95 18.50 21.45
CA GLN A 37 5.03 19.86 21.99
C GLN A 37 5.54 20.90 20.99
N ASN A 38 5.44 20.62 19.68
CA ASN A 38 5.67 21.62 18.66
C ASN A 38 4.39 22.44 18.46
N THR A 39 4.54 23.75 18.41
CA THR A 39 3.44 24.66 18.10
C THR A 39 3.48 25.03 16.62
N TYR A 40 2.34 24.90 15.94
CA TYR A 40 2.14 25.32 14.56
C TYR A 40 1.01 26.32 14.44
N ILE A 41 1.13 27.24 13.49
CA ILE A 41 0.04 28.14 13.13
C ILE A 41 -0.77 27.52 11.98
N VAL A 42 -2.08 27.43 12.20
CA VAL A 42 -3.07 27.13 11.17
C VAL A 42 -3.79 28.42 10.83
N THR A 43 -3.73 28.83 9.57
CA THR A 43 -4.42 30.02 9.06
C THR A 43 -5.69 29.60 8.35
N HIS A 44 -6.82 30.13 8.78
CA HIS A 44 -8.09 30.09 8.09
C HIS A 44 -8.29 31.38 7.30
N ASP A 45 -8.28 31.30 5.98
CA ASP A 45 -8.64 32.41 5.10
C ASP A 45 -10.16 32.40 4.88
N LYS A 46 -10.84 33.44 5.40
CA LYS A 46 -12.30 33.55 5.35
C LYS A 46 -12.83 33.80 3.94
N ASN A 47 -12.04 34.44 3.07
CA ASN A 47 -12.46 34.76 1.70
C ASN A 47 -12.44 33.51 0.82
N GLU A 48 -11.36 32.74 0.91
CA GLU A 48 -11.21 31.51 0.13
C GLU A 48 -11.81 30.28 0.82
N GLN A 49 -12.30 30.44 2.06
CA GLN A 49 -12.69 29.35 2.95
C GLN A 49 -11.56 28.30 3.04
N SER A 50 -10.31 28.75 3.09
CA SER A 50 -9.09 27.93 2.97
C SER A 50 -8.36 27.82 4.29
N TYR A 51 -7.63 26.72 4.45
CA TYR A 51 -6.94 26.32 5.67
C TYR A 51 -5.54 25.93 5.25
N SER A 52 -4.56 26.62 5.82
CA SER A 52 -3.15 26.34 5.59
C SER A 52 -2.45 26.18 6.93
N CYS A 53 -1.38 25.38 6.96
CA CYS A 53 -0.60 25.14 8.17
C CYS A 53 0.88 25.28 7.86
N GLU A 54 1.63 25.86 8.79
CA GLU A 54 3.08 26.05 8.70
C GLU A 54 3.87 24.75 8.53
N CYS A 55 3.31 23.62 8.97
CA CYS A 55 3.93 22.31 8.73
C CYS A 55 3.98 21.94 7.23
N LYS A 56 3.21 22.64 6.37
CA LYS A 56 3.15 22.46 4.91
C LYS A 56 2.91 21.01 4.46
N LEU A 57 2.27 20.18 5.29
CA LEU A 57 2.04 18.77 4.95
C LEU A 57 1.19 18.61 3.69
N PHE A 58 0.16 19.46 3.53
CA PHE A 58 -0.67 19.47 2.34
C PHE A 58 0.14 19.76 1.08
N GLY A 59 1.02 20.75 1.09
CA GLY A 59 1.92 21.04 -0.03
C GLY A 59 2.94 19.92 -0.30
N ARG A 60 3.44 19.25 0.76
CA ARG A 60 4.47 18.19 0.65
C ARG A 60 3.92 16.83 0.26
N GLN A 61 2.73 16.47 0.72
CA GLN A 61 2.18 15.12 0.63
C GLN A 61 0.79 15.07 0.00
N GLY A 62 0.15 16.21 -0.25
CA GLY A 62 -1.16 16.28 -0.88
C GLY A 62 -2.33 15.89 0.01
N PHE A 63 -2.16 15.86 1.35
CA PHE A 63 -3.25 15.63 2.31
C PHE A 63 -3.08 16.50 3.55
N LEU A 64 -4.18 16.78 4.24
CA LEU A 64 -4.21 17.66 5.41
C LEU A 64 -3.43 17.04 6.58
N CYS A 65 -2.79 17.90 7.38
CA CYS A 65 -2.15 17.47 8.64
C CYS A 65 -3.15 17.40 9.79
N SER A 66 -2.73 16.75 10.86
CA SER A 66 -3.41 16.69 12.15
C SER A 66 -3.83 18.06 12.66
N HIS A 67 -3.00 19.10 12.49
CA HIS A 67 -3.32 20.46 12.93
C HIS A 67 -4.54 21.05 12.21
N ILE A 68 -4.62 20.88 10.88
CA ILE A 68 -5.76 21.37 10.11
C ILE A 68 -7.00 20.56 10.44
N PHE A 69 -6.90 19.23 10.52
CA PHE A 69 -8.02 18.38 10.94
C PHE A 69 -8.57 18.77 12.30
N PHE A 70 -7.68 19.10 13.24
CA PHE A 70 -8.06 19.54 14.57
C PHE A 70 -8.79 20.88 14.55
N VAL A 71 -8.32 21.86 13.76
CA VAL A 71 -9.04 23.14 13.59
C VAL A 71 -10.42 22.92 12.96
N LEU A 72 -10.52 22.15 11.87
CA LEU A 72 -11.80 21.83 11.22
C LEU A 72 -12.79 21.21 12.20
N LYS A 73 -12.33 20.28 13.04
CA LYS A 73 -13.13 19.65 14.10
C LYS A 73 -13.64 20.67 15.12
N ASN A 74 -12.78 21.59 15.56
CA ASN A 74 -13.14 22.60 16.56
C ASN A 74 -14.03 23.72 16.00
N THR A 75 -14.03 23.93 14.69
CA THR A 75 -14.93 24.87 14.00
C THR A 75 -16.25 24.23 13.52
N ASP A 76 -16.58 23.03 14.01
CA ASP A 76 -17.76 22.23 13.65
C ASP A 76 -17.93 22.00 12.12
N ILE A 77 -16.81 21.92 11.39
CA ILE A 77 -16.84 21.59 9.96
C ILE A 77 -16.93 20.07 9.83
N LYS A 78 -18.14 19.60 9.52
CA LYS A 78 -18.46 18.16 9.40
C LYS A 78 -18.01 17.53 8.09
N VAL A 79 -17.81 18.36 7.05
CA VAL A 79 -17.43 17.89 5.71
C VAL A 79 -16.15 18.61 5.29
N ILE A 80 -15.11 17.85 4.98
CA ILE A 80 -13.85 18.39 4.48
C ILE A 80 -14.11 19.05 3.11
N PRO A 81 -13.73 20.32 2.91
CA PRO A 81 -13.92 21.00 1.63
C PRO A 81 -13.33 20.23 0.45
N SER A 82 -14.04 20.22 -0.68
CA SER A 82 -13.69 19.41 -1.87
C SER A 82 -12.27 19.66 -2.38
N LYS A 83 -11.80 20.91 -2.29
CA LYS A 83 -10.43 21.29 -2.66
C LYS A 83 -9.32 20.50 -1.94
N TYR A 84 -9.60 19.91 -0.78
CA TYR A 84 -8.65 19.06 -0.06
C TYR A 84 -8.86 17.57 -0.33
N THR A 85 -10.05 17.19 -0.81
CA THR A 85 -10.41 15.80 -1.11
C THR A 85 -10.20 15.42 -2.58
N GLU A 86 -10.07 16.40 -3.48
CA GLU A 86 -9.70 16.20 -4.90
C GLU A 86 -8.29 15.60 -5.10
N SER A 87 -7.54 15.42 -4.01
CA SER A 87 -6.22 14.79 -4.02
C SER A 87 -6.30 13.25 -3.97
N ARG A 88 -5.19 12.60 -4.36
CA ARG A 88 -5.07 11.16 -4.72
C ARG A 88 -5.44 10.14 -3.63
N TRP A 89 -5.92 10.55 -2.46
CA TRP A 89 -6.14 9.67 -1.30
C TRP A 89 -7.57 9.17 -1.12
N MET A 90 -8.55 9.67 -1.87
CA MET A 90 -9.88 9.04 -1.93
C MET A 90 -9.80 7.70 -2.69
N LYS A 91 -10.60 6.71 -2.25
CA LYS A 91 -10.67 5.37 -2.88
C LYS A 91 -10.98 5.48 -4.39
N THR A 92 -11.82 6.44 -4.77
CA THR A 92 -12.18 6.78 -6.16
C THR A 92 -11.02 7.40 -6.94
N SER A 93 -10.18 8.23 -6.31
CA SER A 93 -9.02 8.84 -6.94
C SER A 93 -7.95 7.81 -7.33
N LEU A 94 -7.80 6.73 -6.55
CA LEU A 94 -6.95 5.59 -6.92
C LEU A 94 -7.51 4.83 -8.13
N VAL A 95 -8.83 4.61 -8.18
CA VAL A 95 -9.49 3.98 -9.34
C VAL A 95 -9.29 4.83 -10.59
N ARG A 96 -9.46 6.16 -10.51
CA ARG A 96 -9.19 7.09 -11.61
C ARG A 96 -7.72 7.05 -12.06
N ALA A 97 -6.78 6.97 -11.12
CA ALA A 97 -5.35 6.92 -11.44
C ALA A 97 -4.92 5.60 -12.12
N VAL A 98 -5.59 4.50 -11.82
CA VAL A 98 -5.29 3.17 -12.39
C VAL A 98 -6.02 2.94 -13.71
N HIS A 99 -7.28 3.36 -13.82
CA HIS A 99 -8.15 3.04 -14.95
C HIS A 99 -8.39 4.21 -15.92
N GLY A 100 -7.91 5.42 -15.62
CA GLY A 100 -8.06 6.60 -16.48
C GLY A 100 -9.47 7.21 -16.48
N TYR A 101 -10.47 6.49 -15.98
CA TYR A 101 -11.84 6.96 -15.77
C TYR A 101 -12.41 6.34 -14.49
N VAL A 102 -13.45 6.97 -13.94
CA VAL A 102 -14.25 6.40 -12.84
C VAL A 102 -15.49 5.77 -13.48
N PRO A 103 -15.70 4.44 -13.37
CA PRO A 103 -16.92 3.79 -13.83
C PRO A 103 -18.16 4.47 -13.24
N ASP A 104 -19.25 4.53 -14.00
CA ASP A 104 -20.50 5.20 -13.61
C ASP A 104 -21.05 4.72 -12.25
N SER A 105 -20.89 3.42 -11.97
CA SER A 105 -21.21 2.79 -10.68
C SER A 105 -20.44 3.38 -9.47
N LEU A 106 -19.31 4.06 -9.71
CA LEU A 106 -18.48 4.74 -8.70
C LEU A 106 -18.52 6.27 -8.84
N GLN A 107 -19.20 6.82 -9.86
CA GLN A 107 -19.49 8.26 -9.93
C GLN A 107 -20.52 8.67 -8.87
N HIS A 108 -21.38 7.73 -8.47
CA HIS A 108 -22.39 7.87 -7.42
C HIS A 108 -22.04 7.15 -6.11
N ILE A 109 -20.80 7.29 -5.59
CA ILE A 109 -20.55 7.04 -4.14
C ILE A 109 -21.16 8.17 -3.29
N SER A 110 -22.40 8.52 -3.59
CA SER A 110 -23.36 9.20 -2.73
C SER A 110 -24.47 8.24 -2.29
N VAL A 111 -24.53 7.02 -2.83
CA VAL A 111 -25.32 5.95 -2.22
C VAL A 111 -24.52 5.49 -1.01
N VAL A 112 -24.79 6.12 0.12
CA VAL A 112 -24.25 5.70 1.41
C VAL A 112 -24.81 4.30 1.64
N ASP A 113 -24.01 3.28 1.32
CA ASP A 113 -24.31 1.88 1.63
C ASP A 113 -24.72 1.80 3.10
N GLU A 114 -25.81 1.10 3.41
CA GLU A 114 -26.31 0.92 4.79
C GLU A 114 -25.20 0.42 5.71
N LYS A 115 -24.32 -0.43 5.17
CA LYS A 115 -23.09 -0.88 5.83
C LYS A 115 -22.12 0.25 6.16
N GLN A 116 -21.98 1.23 5.27
CA GLN A 116 -21.12 2.41 5.50
C GLN A 116 -21.73 3.35 6.54
N ILE A 117 -23.06 3.52 6.57
CA ILE A 117 -23.76 4.29 7.62
C ILE A 117 -23.48 3.65 8.98
N LEU A 118 -23.77 2.35 9.11
CA LEU A 118 -23.55 1.59 10.35
C LEU A 118 -22.08 1.61 10.76
N SER A 119 -21.15 1.45 9.81
CA SER A 119 -19.70 1.52 10.08
C SER A 119 -19.29 2.90 10.59
N ASN A 120 -19.82 3.98 10.02
CA ASN A 120 -19.52 5.34 10.43
C ASN A 120 -20.09 5.64 11.83
N GLU A 121 -21.30 5.16 12.12
CA GLU A 121 -21.95 5.30 13.42
C GLU A 121 -21.16 4.56 14.51
N LEU A 122 -20.79 3.29 14.26
CA LEU A 122 -19.92 2.51 15.15
C LEU A 122 -18.58 3.22 15.41
N THR A 123 -17.98 3.76 14.35
CA THR A 123 -16.71 4.49 14.44
C THR A 123 -16.86 5.76 15.28
N THR A 124 -17.96 6.49 15.10
CA THR A 124 -18.26 7.71 15.86
C THR A 124 -18.49 7.40 17.34
N MET A 125 -19.25 6.35 17.65
CA MET A 125 -19.46 5.90 19.03
C MET A 125 -18.15 5.48 19.70
N PHE A 126 -17.32 4.70 19.01
CA PHE A 126 -16.02 4.25 19.52
C PHE A 126 -15.12 5.43 19.90
N TYR A 127 -14.93 6.38 18.98
CA TYR A 127 -14.11 7.56 19.26
C TYR A 127 -14.75 8.50 20.27
N GLY A 128 -16.08 8.55 20.33
CA GLY A 128 -16.82 9.28 21.35
C GLY A 128 -16.58 8.72 22.76
N CYS A 129 -16.51 7.39 22.92
CA CYS A 129 -16.15 6.74 24.18
C CYS A 129 -14.68 6.98 24.51
N LEU A 130 -13.78 6.83 23.54
CA LEU A 130 -12.36 7.07 23.73
C LEU A 130 -12.09 8.49 24.23
N GLY A 131 -12.69 9.51 23.61
CA GLY A 131 -12.54 10.91 24.04
C GLY A 131 -13.13 11.20 25.41
N ARG A 132 -14.23 10.54 25.81
CA ARG A 132 -14.86 10.72 27.13
C ARG A 132 -14.07 10.07 28.26
N TYR A 133 -13.51 8.88 28.01
CA TYR A 133 -12.87 8.06 29.04
C TYR A 133 -11.34 8.08 28.96
N GLN A 134 -10.74 8.91 28.09
CA GLN A 134 -9.29 8.95 27.87
C GLN A 134 -8.45 9.14 29.16
N CYS A 135 -9.01 9.80 30.18
CA CYS A 135 -8.33 10.04 31.46
C CYS A 135 -8.73 9.06 32.57
N ASN A 136 -9.61 8.08 32.30
CA ASN A 136 -10.08 7.11 33.28
C ASN A 136 -9.80 5.69 32.78
N THR A 137 -8.71 5.12 33.26
CA THR A 137 -8.18 3.82 32.84
C THR A 137 -9.16 2.67 33.12
N ASP A 138 -9.89 2.72 34.23
CA ASP A 138 -10.83 1.66 34.62
C ASP A 138 -12.03 1.63 33.68
N ARG A 139 -12.59 2.81 33.35
CA ARG A 139 -13.68 2.92 32.37
C ARG A 139 -13.26 2.53 30.96
N LEU A 140 -12.03 2.85 30.58
CA LEU A 140 -11.48 2.45 29.30
C LEU A 140 -11.25 0.93 29.22
N LEU A 141 -10.83 0.31 30.33
CA LEU A 141 -10.69 -1.13 30.45
C LEU A 141 -12.05 -1.85 30.39
N ASP A 142 -13.07 -1.34 31.08
CA ASP A 142 -14.45 -1.85 31.01
C ASP A 142 -14.96 -1.81 29.56
N PHE A 143 -14.75 -0.67 28.88
CA PHE A 143 -15.16 -0.50 27.49
C PHE A 143 -14.43 -1.47 26.55
N ALA A 144 -13.11 -1.62 26.70
CA ALA A 144 -12.31 -2.56 25.91
C ALA A 144 -12.74 -4.01 26.15
N THR A 145 -13.07 -4.37 27.39
CA THR A 145 -13.55 -5.71 27.76
C THR A 145 -14.89 -6.01 27.11
N GLY A 146 -15.86 -5.09 27.25
CA GLY A 146 -17.18 -5.23 26.61
C GLY A 146 -17.09 -5.35 25.08
N MET A 147 -16.20 -4.60 24.44
CA MET A 147 -15.94 -4.74 23.00
C MET A 147 -15.38 -6.12 22.64
N LYS A 148 -14.45 -6.64 23.43
CA LYS A 148 -13.83 -7.96 23.20
C LYS A 148 -14.85 -9.08 23.30
N ASP A 149 -15.73 -9.01 24.30
CA ASP A 149 -16.80 -9.99 24.52
C ASP A 149 -17.81 -9.96 23.38
N LEU A 150 -18.22 -8.76 22.94
CA LEU A 150 -19.09 -8.59 21.78
C LEU A 150 -18.45 -9.16 20.51
N CYS A 151 -17.17 -8.85 20.26
CA CYS A 151 -16.44 -9.42 19.12
C CYS A 151 -16.37 -10.94 19.18
N ASN A 152 -16.17 -11.53 20.36
CA ASN A 152 -16.10 -12.98 20.53
C ASN A 152 -17.47 -13.64 20.30
N SER A 153 -18.55 -12.99 20.73
CA SER A 153 -19.92 -13.42 20.41
C SER A 153 -20.18 -13.45 18.90
N LEU A 154 -19.77 -12.39 18.19
CA LEU A 154 -19.97 -12.23 16.74
C LEU A 154 -19.10 -13.19 15.87
N LYS A 155 -17.93 -13.59 16.36
CA LYS A 155 -17.02 -14.53 15.65
C LYS A 155 -17.60 -15.92 15.43
N SER A 156 -18.63 -16.31 16.18
CA SER A 156 -19.27 -17.63 16.08
C SER A 156 -19.95 -17.91 14.73
N GLY A 157 -20.10 -16.91 13.83
CA GLY A 157 -20.79 -17.07 12.55
C GLY A 157 -20.10 -16.50 11.30
N THR A 158 -18.87 -15.95 11.38
CA THR A 158 -18.30 -15.15 10.26
C THR A 158 -16.80 -15.37 10.03
N THR A 159 -16.26 -16.56 10.30
CA THR A 159 -14.92 -16.87 9.80
C THR A 159 -15.00 -17.23 8.31
N PRO A 160 -14.31 -16.49 7.41
CA PRO A 160 -14.21 -16.87 6.01
C PRO A 160 -13.24 -18.06 5.91
N THR A 161 -13.77 -19.27 6.05
CA THR A 161 -13.00 -20.51 6.05
C THR A 161 -12.57 -20.92 4.64
N SER A 162 -13.13 -20.31 3.59
CA SER A 162 -12.95 -20.76 2.21
C SER A 162 -12.11 -19.81 1.33
N ALA A 163 -11.49 -20.37 0.29
CA ALA A 163 -10.79 -19.59 -0.74
C ALA A 163 -11.74 -18.66 -1.53
N LEU A 164 -13.03 -18.99 -1.60
CA LEU A 164 -14.07 -18.18 -2.23
C LEU A 164 -14.34 -16.89 -1.44
N ASP A 165 -14.27 -16.95 -0.10
CA ASP A 165 -14.44 -15.77 0.73
C ASP A 165 -13.28 -14.78 0.58
N LYS A 166 -12.05 -15.29 0.40
CA LYS A 166 -10.88 -14.46 0.09
C LYS A 166 -11.02 -13.77 -1.26
N ARG A 167 -11.55 -14.48 -2.26
CA ARG A 167 -11.85 -13.93 -3.59
C ARG A 167 -12.87 -12.79 -3.47
N ARG A 168 -13.97 -13.03 -2.77
CA ARG A 168 -15.04 -12.06 -2.55
C ARG A 168 -14.57 -10.82 -1.80
N MET A 169 -13.74 -10.97 -0.76
CA MET A 169 -13.14 -9.83 -0.05
C MET A 169 -12.29 -8.93 -0.96
N VAL A 170 -11.54 -9.53 -1.88
CA VAL A 170 -10.75 -8.78 -2.87
C VAL A 170 -11.67 -8.06 -3.85
N GLU A 171 -12.69 -8.75 -4.36
CA GLU A 171 -13.68 -8.17 -5.29
C GLU A 171 -14.47 -7.01 -4.65
N ASP A 172 -14.91 -7.16 -3.39
CA ASP A 172 -15.55 -6.10 -2.60
C ASP A 172 -14.61 -4.91 -2.35
N PHE A 173 -13.32 -5.19 -2.10
CA PHE A 173 -12.33 -4.14 -1.90
C PHE A 173 -12.13 -3.30 -3.16
N TYR A 174 -12.00 -3.94 -4.32
CA TYR A 174 -11.83 -3.26 -5.61
C TYR A 174 -13.14 -2.80 -6.25
N GLY A 175 -14.30 -3.26 -5.76
CA GLY A 175 -15.63 -2.92 -6.27
C GLY A 175 -15.95 -3.52 -7.63
N MET A 176 -15.19 -4.55 -8.06
CA MET A 176 -15.38 -5.23 -9.33
C MET A 176 -15.08 -6.73 -9.17
N ALA A 177 -15.90 -7.55 -9.81
CA ALA A 177 -15.65 -8.99 -9.90
C ALA A 177 -14.40 -9.26 -10.75
N ARG A 178 -13.60 -10.25 -10.37
CA ARG A 178 -12.42 -10.64 -11.14
C ARG A 178 -12.90 -11.33 -12.43
N PRO A 179 -12.46 -10.88 -13.63
CA PRO A 179 -12.74 -11.58 -14.88
C PRO A 179 -12.28 -13.04 -14.82
N GLU A 180 -13.10 -13.97 -15.32
CA GLU A 180 -12.75 -15.41 -15.35
C GLU A 180 -11.53 -15.70 -16.22
N LEU A 181 -11.38 -14.94 -17.31
CA LEU A 181 -10.24 -15.00 -18.21
C LEU A 181 -9.49 -13.66 -18.16
N VAL A 182 -8.21 -13.70 -17.82
CA VAL A 182 -7.30 -12.55 -17.94
C VAL A 182 -6.29 -12.88 -19.03
N GLU A 183 -6.50 -12.32 -20.21
CA GLU A 183 -5.57 -12.45 -21.32
C GLU A 183 -4.42 -11.43 -21.12
N VAL A 184 -3.31 -11.91 -20.56
CA VAL A 184 -2.13 -11.07 -20.30
C VAL A 184 -1.23 -11.09 -21.53
N HIS A 185 -1.30 -10.03 -22.34
CA HIS A 185 -0.32 -9.82 -23.39
C HIS A 185 1.01 -9.35 -22.80
N PRO A 186 2.16 -9.83 -23.32
CA PRO A 186 3.45 -9.23 -23.02
C PRO A 186 3.40 -7.73 -23.33
N PRO A 187 3.99 -6.86 -22.48
CA PRO A 187 4.10 -5.44 -22.81
C PRO A 187 4.84 -5.29 -24.14
N GLU A 188 4.36 -4.37 -24.97
CA GLU A 188 4.97 -4.08 -26.26
C GLU A 188 6.43 -3.69 -26.04
N VAL A 189 7.35 -4.40 -26.70
CA VAL A 189 8.78 -4.17 -26.53
C VAL A 189 9.15 -2.89 -27.29
N VAL A 190 9.08 -1.76 -26.59
CA VAL A 190 9.45 -0.46 -27.14
C VAL A 190 10.96 -0.28 -27.07
N LYS A 191 11.60 0.03 -28.21
CA LYS A 191 13.02 0.41 -28.26
C LYS A 191 13.15 1.86 -27.79
N THR A 192 13.53 2.07 -26.53
CA THR A 192 13.88 3.42 -26.06
C THR A 192 15.31 3.78 -26.45
N LYS A 193 15.52 5.05 -26.83
CA LYS A 193 16.84 5.60 -27.17
C LYS A 193 17.76 5.47 -25.95
N GLY A 194 18.84 4.70 -26.08
CA GLY A 194 19.78 4.40 -24.99
C GLY A 194 19.97 2.91 -24.68
N SER A 195 19.24 1.99 -25.33
CA SER A 195 19.48 0.54 -25.21
C SER A 195 20.71 0.09 -26.00
N CYS A 196 21.86 0.72 -25.76
CA CYS A 196 23.14 0.41 -26.40
C CYS A 196 23.78 -0.81 -25.72
N SER A 197 23.20 -1.99 -25.87
CA SER A 197 23.95 -3.23 -25.62
C SER A 197 23.26 -4.41 -26.26
N SER A 198 23.98 -5.11 -27.12
CA SER A 198 23.66 -6.49 -27.53
C SER A 198 23.65 -7.49 -26.35
N LYS A 199 23.89 -7.02 -25.12
CA LYS A 199 23.69 -7.68 -23.84
C LYS A 199 22.71 -6.90 -22.95
N GLY A 200 21.58 -6.45 -23.51
CA GLY A 200 20.48 -5.85 -22.75
C GLY A 200 19.99 -6.82 -21.67
N SER A 201 20.54 -6.75 -20.47
CA SER A 201 20.34 -7.78 -19.47
C SER A 201 19.29 -7.33 -18.46
N ARG A 202 18.03 -7.60 -18.79
CA ARG A 202 17.06 -8.01 -17.76
C ARG A 202 17.78 -8.99 -16.83
N ILE A 203 17.75 -8.75 -15.52
CA ILE A 203 18.30 -9.66 -14.54
C ILE A 203 17.57 -11.00 -14.69
N ILE A 204 18.29 -12.02 -15.16
CA ILE A 204 17.74 -13.36 -15.39
C ILE A 204 17.61 -14.04 -14.03
N SER A 205 16.39 -14.47 -13.70
CA SER A 205 16.11 -15.16 -12.43
C SER A 205 16.88 -16.49 -12.33
N GLN A 206 17.11 -16.99 -11.12
CA GLN A 206 17.75 -18.30 -10.95
C GLN A 206 16.94 -19.43 -11.62
N ARG A 207 15.60 -19.33 -11.59
CA ARG A 207 14.71 -20.27 -12.28
C ARG A 207 14.91 -20.24 -13.79
N GLU A 208 14.96 -19.07 -14.41
CA GLU A 208 15.24 -18.94 -15.84
C GLU A 208 16.64 -19.46 -16.22
N LYS A 209 17.66 -19.22 -15.39
CA LYS A 209 19.00 -19.79 -15.60
C LYS A 209 18.96 -21.32 -15.58
N ALA A 210 18.27 -21.91 -14.60
CA ALA A 210 18.12 -23.36 -14.50
C ALA A 210 17.39 -23.96 -15.72
N ILE A 211 16.30 -23.33 -16.18
CA ILE A 211 15.57 -23.75 -17.37
C ILE A 211 16.45 -23.69 -18.63
N ARG A 212 17.24 -22.61 -18.78
CA ARG A 212 18.16 -22.47 -19.92
C ARG A 212 19.24 -23.53 -19.91
N GLU A 213 19.81 -23.87 -18.76
CA GLU A 213 20.79 -24.97 -18.64
C GLU A 213 20.16 -26.32 -18.98
N PHE A 214 18.96 -26.60 -18.47
CA PHE A 214 18.24 -27.84 -18.75
C PHE A 214 17.91 -28.01 -20.24
N ASN A 215 17.52 -26.93 -20.91
CA ASN A 215 17.18 -26.94 -22.34
C ASN A 215 18.40 -26.83 -23.26
N LYS A 216 19.63 -26.85 -22.75
CA LYS A 216 20.81 -26.84 -23.63
C LYS A 216 20.83 -28.12 -24.47
N PRO A 217 21.01 -28.00 -25.80
CA PRO A 217 21.05 -29.19 -26.65
C PRO A 217 22.22 -30.08 -26.26
N LEU A 218 21.96 -31.38 -26.21
CA LEU A 218 23.00 -32.39 -26.07
C LEU A 218 23.86 -32.38 -27.34
N ARG A 219 25.18 -32.38 -27.17
CA ARG A 219 26.14 -32.43 -28.28
C ARG A 219 26.82 -33.77 -28.31
N LYS A 220 27.13 -34.28 -29.51
CA LYS A 220 27.91 -35.52 -29.68
C LYS A 220 29.38 -35.21 -29.41
N CYS A 221 29.97 -35.91 -28.45
CA CYS A 221 31.40 -35.82 -28.18
C CYS A 221 32.17 -36.57 -29.28
N VAL A 222 33.15 -35.92 -29.93
CA VAL A 222 33.95 -36.56 -30.99
C VAL A 222 34.75 -37.76 -30.45
N THR A 223 35.18 -37.71 -29.19
CA THR A 223 36.10 -38.70 -28.62
C THR A 223 35.41 -39.94 -28.06
N CYS A 224 34.23 -39.80 -27.44
CA CYS A 224 33.47 -40.95 -26.93
C CYS A 224 32.21 -41.28 -27.75
N GLN A 225 31.87 -40.42 -28.73
CA GLN A 225 30.70 -40.54 -29.60
C GLN A 225 29.33 -40.51 -28.89
N GLU A 226 29.30 -40.22 -27.59
CA GLU A 226 28.07 -40.10 -26.80
C GLU A 226 27.50 -38.68 -26.86
N LEU A 227 26.18 -38.59 -26.78
CA LEU A 227 25.45 -37.33 -26.61
C LEU A 227 25.52 -36.90 -25.14
N GLY A 228 25.97 -35.67 -24.87
CA GLY A 228 26.10 -35.16 -23.52
C GLY A 228 26.34 -33.66 -23.45
N HIS A 229 26.41 -33.12 -22.24
CA HIS A 229 26.78 -31.72 -21.99
C HIS A 229 28.32 -31.53 -21.90
N HIS A 230 29.09 -32.36 -22.59
CA HIS A 230 30.55 -32.30 -22.59
C HIS A 230 31.12 -32.34 -24.01
N ASP A 231 32.34 -31.84 -24.17
CA ASP A 231 33.10 -31.89 -25.42
C ASP A 231 34.28 -32.86 -25.29
N SER A 232 35.05 -33.01 -26.38
CA SER A 232 36.26 -33.86 -26.37
C SER A 232 37.26 -33.47 -25.27
N ARG A 233 37.36 -32.18 -24.96
CA ARG A 233 38.29 -31.63 -23.95
C ARG A 233 37.85 -31.95 -22.52
N LYS A 234 36.55 -32.02 -22.28
CA LYS A 234 35.96 -32.38 -20.97
C LYS A 234 35.48 -33.84 -20.91
N CYS A 235 35.83 -34.65 -21.90
CA CYS A 235 35.42 -36.05 -21.94
C CYS A 235 36.07 -36.84 -20.80
N ALA A 236 35.26 -37.47 -19.96
CA ALA A 236 35.72 -38.27 -18.83
C ALA A 236 36.63 -39.44 -19.27
N ARG A 237 36.38 -40.00 -20.47
CA ARG A 237 37.19 -41.09 -21.04
C ARG A 237 38.60 -40.63 -21.42
N VAL A 238 38.76 -39.37 -21.88
CA VAL A 238 40.08 -38.77 -22.17
C VAL A 238 40.85 -38.54 -20.88
N LYS A 239 40.20 -37.90 -19.90
CA LYS A 239 40.80 -37.65 -18.59
C LYS A 239 41.19 -38.94 -17.86
N ALA A 240 40.42 -40.01 -18.02
CA ALA A 240 40.76 -41.31 -17.46
C ALA A 240 41.99 -41.94 -18.14
N LYS A 241 42.14 -41.79 -19.47
CA LYS A 241 43.33 -42.27 -20.22
C LYS A 241 44.58 -41.48 -19.84
N GLU A 242 44.49 -40.15 -19.73
CA GLU A 242 45.61 -39.30 -19.30
C GLU A 242 46.09 -39.64 -17.89
N LYS A 243 45.15 -39.87 -16.95
CA LYS A 243 45.49 -40.30 -15.59
C LYS A 243 46.18 -41.67 -15.53
N LYS A 244 45.80 -42.61 -16.40
CA LYS A 244 46.47 -43.92 -16.52
C LYS A 244 47.88 -43.79 -17.10
N ASN A 245 48.06 -42.94 -18.11
CA ASN A 245 49.37 -42.69 -18.71
C ASN A 245 50.32 -41.93 -17.78
N ALA A 246 49.81 -41.04 -16.93
CA ALA A 246 50.60 -40.36 -15.91
C ALA A 246 51.13 -41.35 -14.84
N LYS A 247 50.26 -42.25 -14.34
CA LYS A 247 50.67 -43.30 -13.37
C LYS A 247 51.65 -44.34 -13.93
N GLY A 248 51.70 -44.52 -15.25
CA GLY A 248 52.67 -45.41 -15.91
C GLY A 248 54.07 -44.82 -16.05
N LYS A 249 54.22 -43.49 -15.97
CA LYS A 249 55.51 -42.79 -16.10
C LYS A 249 56.25 -42.57 -14.78
N GLU A 250 55.60 -42.77 -13.63
CA GLU A 250 56.23 -42.71 -12.29
C GLU A 250 56.81 -44.05 -11.82
N LYS A 251 56.85 -45.08 -12.68
CA LYS A 251 57.37 -46.42 -12.35
C LYS A 251 58.61 -46.85 -13.18
N CYS A 252 59.34 -45.91 -13.74
CA CYS A 252 60.68 -46.16 -14.29
C CYS A 252 61.74 -45.39 -13.50
#